data_AF-A0A7C2RC21-F1
#
_entry.id   AF-A0A7C2RC21-F1
#
_cell.length_a   1.000
_cell.length_b   1.000
_cell.length_c   1.000
_cell.angle_alpha   90.00
_cell.angle_beta   90.00
_cell.angle_gamma   90.00
#
_symmetry.space_group_name_H-M   'P 1'
#
loop_
_entity.id
_entity.type
_entity.pdbx_description
1 polymer ?
#
loop_
_entity_poly.entity_id
_entity_poly.type
_entity_poly.pdbx_seq_one_letter_code
_entity_poly.pdbx_strand_id
1 'polypeptide(L)' 'MRVVVNGEAVETRAATLAELLAELGHEEAAVATAINGAFVPRARRGAVRLAAGDAIEVVSPRPGG' A
#
# COMPACT_ATOMS: atom_id res chain seq x y z
N MET A 1 -4.58 -12.68 -4.15
CA MET A 1 -4.95 -12.73 -2.72
C MET A 1 -5.79 -11.51 -2.42
N ARG A 2 -6.69 -11.64 -1.44
CA ARG A 2 -7.56 -10.53 -1.04
C ARG A 2 -6.89 -9.69 0.04
N VAL A 3 -6.84 -8.38 -0.14
CA VAL A 3 -6.42 -7.40 0.87
C VAL A 3 -7.48 -6.32 1.01
N VAL A 4 -7.34 -5.43 2.00
CA VAL A 4 -8.19 -4.25 2.17
C VAL A 4 -7.32 -3.02 1.94
N VAL A 5 -7.63 -2.20 0.94
CA VAL A 5 -6.91 -0.96 0.65
C VAL A 5 -7.83 0.22 0.94
N ASN A 6 -7.45 1.10 1.86
CA ASN A 6 -8.25 2.26 2.27
C ASN A 6 -9.71 1.91 2.64
N GLY A 7 -9.93 0.72 3.21
CA GLY A 7 -11.26 0.21 3.57
C GLY A 7 -11.99 -0.56 2.47
N GLU A 8 -11.46 -0.60 1.25
CA GLU A 8 -12.03 -1.33 0.12
C GLU A 8 -11.34 -2.68 -0.10
N ALA A 9 -12.12 -3.74 -0.31
CA ALA A 9 -11.55 -5.05 -0.55
C ALA A 9 -11.03 -5.19 -2.00
N VAL A 10 -9.75 -5.53 -2.15
CA VAL A 10 -9.05 -5.62 -3.44
C VAL A 10 -8.49 -7.03 -3.62
N GLU A 11 -8.72 -7.62 -4.79
CA GLU A 11 -8.00 -8.81 -5.24
C GLU A 11 -6.75 -8.39 -6.02
N THR A 12 -5.58 -8.87 -5.59
CA THR A 12 -4.28 -8.50 -6.17
C THR A 12 -3.39 -9.72 -6.37
N ARG A 13 -2.44 -9.64 -7.30
CA ARG A 13 -1.35 -10.62 -7.45
C ARG A 13 -0.03 -10.14 -6.84
N ALA A 14 0.03 -8.92 -6.35
CA ALA A 14 1.20 -8.35 -5.71
C ALA A 14 1.63 -9.18 -4.49
N ALA A 15 2.91 -9.53 -4.44
CA ALA A 15 3.54 -10.18 -3.30
C ALA A 15 4.10 -9.16 -2.30
N THR A 16 4.29 -7.90 -2.71
CA THR A 16 4.86 -6.84 -1.88
C THR A 16 4.02 -5.56 -1.92
N LEU A 17 4.23 -4.69 -0.94
CA LEU A 17 3.57 -3.39 -0.93
C LEU A 17 3.98 -2.52 -2.12
N ALA A 18 5.23 -2.60 -2.58
CA ALA A 18 5.68 -1.88 -3.78
C ALA A 18 4.93 -2.34 -5.04
N GLU A 19 4.81 -3.65 -5.23
CA GLU A 19 4.06 -4.23 -6.35
C GLU A 19 2.58 -3.85 -6.30
N LEU A 20 1.97 -3.83 -5.12
CA LEU A 20 0.57 -3.43 -4.96
C LEU A 20 0.37 -1.96 -5.34
N LEU A 21 1.24 -1.06 -4.90
CA LEU A 21 1.15 0.36 -5.28
C LEU A 21 1.29 0.55 -6.79
N ALA A 22 2.20 -0.18 -7.44
CA ALA A 22 2.36 -0.15 -8.89
C ALA A 22 1.12 -0.69 -9.62
N GLU A 23 0.52 -1.79 -9.13
CA GLU A 23 -0.72 -2.37 -9.68
C GLU A 23 -1.89 -1.37 -9.58
N LEU A 24 -1.97 -0.61 -8.49
CA LEU A 24 -2.99 0.43 -8.27
C LEU A 24 -2.70 1.75 -9.01
N GLY A 25 -1.57 1.85 -9.73
CA GLY A 25 -1.19 3.05 -10.49
C GLY A 25 -0.68 4.21 -9.63
N HIS A 26 -0.26 3.94 -8.38
CA HIS A 26 0.35 4.95 -7.52
C HIS A 26 1.84 5.08 -7.79
N GLU A 27 2.33 6.31 -7.95
CA GLU A 27 3.76 6.56 -7.86
C GLU A 27 4.25 6.44 -6.41
N GLU A 28 5.26 5.60 -6.16
CA GLU A 28 5.76 5.34 -4.81
C GLU A 28 6.22 6.60 -4.07
N ALA A 29 6.71 7.60 -4.80
CA ALA A 29 7.18 8.87 -4.26
C ALA A 29 6.04 9.77 -3.76
N ALA A 30 4.82 9.54 -4.23
CA ALA A 30 3.67 10.43 -4.05
C ALA A 30 2.72 9.99 -2.94
N VAL A 31 3.01 8.92 -2.19
CA VAL A 31 2.10 8.37 -1.18
C VAL A 31 2.82 7.96 0.10
N ALA A 32 2.16 8.13 1.24
CA ALA A 32 2.48 7.47 2.51
C ALA A 32 1.68 6.17 2.62
N THR A 33 2.23 5.17 3.33
CA THR A 33 1.60 3.86 3.44
C THR A 33 1.70 3.27 4.83
N ALA A 34 0.68 2.52 5.24
CA ALA A 34 0.70 1.67 6.43
C ALA A 34 0.11 0.29 6.12
N ILE A 35 0.52 -0.72 6.89
CA ILE A 35 -0.06 -2.06 6.88
C ILE A 35 -0.50 -2.38 8.31
N ASN A 36 -1.77 -2.72 8.50
CA ASN A 36 -2.39 -3.02 9.79
C ASN A 36 -2.13 -1.92 10.83
N GLY A 37 -2.19 -0.65 10.40
CA GLY A 37 -1.91 0.53 11.22
C GLY A 37 -0.42 0.83 11.46
N ALA A 38 0.50 0.00 10.99
CA ALA A 38 1.94 0.22 11.11
C ALA A 38 2.49 0.92 9.85
N PHE A 39 3.08 2.11 10.04
CA PHE A 39 3.70 2.87 8.94
C PHE A 39 4.81 2.07 8.25
N VAL A 40 4.76 2.03 6.92
CA VAL A 40 5.79 1.39 6.09
C VAL A 40 6.51 2.45 5.26
N PRO A 41 7.79 2.75 5.57
CA PRO A 41 8.56 3.73 4.80
C PRO A 41 8.85 3.19 3.40
N ARG A 42 8.98 4.11 2.42
CA ARG A 42 9.21 3.79 1.00
C ARG A 42 10.29 2.73 0.78
N ALA A 43 11.47 2.91 1.40
CA ALA A 43 12.60 2.01 1.27
C ALA A 43 12.33 0.56 1.72
N ARG A 44 11.28 0.32 2.53
CA ARG A 44 10.91 -1.02 3.00
C ARG A 44 9.80 -1.66 2.17
N ARG A 45 9.08 -0.93 1.32
CA ARG A 45 7.89 -1.44 0.62
C ARG A 45 8.17 -2.64 -0.28
N GLY A 46 9.33 -2.69 -0.92
CA GLY A 46 9.75 -3.84 -1.75
C GLY A 46 10.17 -5.07 -0.93
N ALA A 47 10.49 -4.91 0.35
CA ALA A 47 10.85 -6.02 1.24
C ALA A 47 9.68 -6.52 2.09
N VAL A 48 8.62 -5.70 2.25
CA VAL A 48 7.43 -6.08 3.02
C VAL A 48 6.53 -6.94 2.16
N ARG A 49 6.40 -8.22 2.54
CA ARG A 49 5.46 -9.17 1.94
C ARG A 49 4.05 -8.88 2.44
N LEU A 50 3.09 -8.92 1.52
CA LEU A 50 1.68 -8.83 1.87
C LEU A 50 1.15 -10.22 2.24
N ALA A 51 0.21 -10.26 3.18
CA ALA A 51 -0.58 -11.42 3.53
C ALA A 51 -2.06 -11.20 3.21
N ALA A 52 -2.78 -12.28 2.92
CA ALA A 52 -4.22 -12.20 2.68
C ALA A 52 -4.93 -11.63 3.92
N GLY A 53 -5.81 -10.66 3.71
CA GLY A 53 -6.53 -9.95 4.77
C GLY A 53 -5.81 -8.73 5.33
N ASP A 54 -4.58 -8.43 4.91
CA ASP A 54 -3.88 -7.21 5.34
C ASP A 54 -4.72 -5.95 5.03
N ALA A 55 -4.75 -5.03 5.99
CA ALA A 55 -5.32 -3.70 5.85
C ALA A 55 -4.21 -2.71 5.47
N ILE A 56 -4.20 -2.27 4.22
CA ILE A 56 -3.27 -1.30 3.67
C ILE A 56 -3.94 0.07 3.63
N GLU A 57 -3.27 1.06 4.18
CA GLU A 57 -3.64 2.46 4.03
C GLU A 57 -2.68 3.12 3.05
N VAL A 58 -3.21 3.85 2.07
CA VAL A 58 -2.46 4.61 1.07
C VAL A 58 -2.97 6.04 1.08
N VAL A 59 -2.12 6.97 1.51
CA VAL A 59 -2.48 8.37 1.69
C VAL A 59 -1.58 9.23 0.80
N SER A 60 -2.17 9.89 -0.19
CA SER A 60 -1.47 10.93 -0.95
C SER A 60 -1.36 12.20 -0.10
N PRO A 61 -0.19 12.88 -0.07
CA PRO A 61 -0.10 14.23 0.49
C PRO A 61 -1.16 15.10 -0.17
N ARG A 62 -2.00 15.74 0.63
CA ARG A 62 -2.85 16.81 0.10
C ARG A 62 -1.94 18.00 -0.18
N PRO A 63 -2.04 18.68 -1.33
CA PRO A 63 -1.35 19.95 -1.52
C PRO A 63 -1.88 20.91 -0.44
N GLY A 64 -1.05 21.19 0.56
CA GLY A 64 -1.30 22.27 1.52
C GLY A 64 -1.05 23.60 0.81
N GLY A 65 -1.98 24.54 0.98
CA GLY A 65 -1.88 25.89 0.44
C GLY A 65 -0.75 26.72 1.03
#